data_AF-A0A7W4GV03-F1
#
_entry.id   AF-A0A7W4GV03-F1
#
_cell.length_a   1.000
_cell.length_b   1.000
_cell.length_c   1.000
_cell.angle_alpha   90.00
_cell.angle_beta   90.00
_cell.angle_gamma   90.00
#
_symmetry.space_group_name_H-M   'P 1'
#
loop_
_entity.id
_entity.type
_entity.pdbx_description
1 polymer ?
#
loop_
_entity_poly.entity_id
_entity_poly.type
_entity_poly.pdbx_seq_one_letter_code
_entity_poly.pdbx_strand_id
1 'polypeptide(L)'
;MALFVAGAGWHWPPGSDLVAGTWSILRGDTLAGLEPDATTDPGALMWIIAALICGAVIAATVWAMCRHLAATRHRGMARAPEAAKLLGTARLRSHRAVIRPDLYAKGPR
;
A
#
# COMPACT_ATOMS: atom_id res chain seq x y z
N MET A 1 17.33 7.52 7.44
CA MET A 1 15.95 8.00 7.16
C MET A 1 15.28 8.60 8.39
N ALA A 2 15.22 7.90 9.54
CA ALA A 2 14.64 8.45 10.77
C ALA A 2 15.29 9.77 11.24
N LEU A 3 16.63 9.88 11.20
CA LEU A 3 17.38 11.11 11.51
C LEU A 3 17.00 12.30 10.61
N PHE A 4 16.70 12.05 9.33
CA PHE A 4 16.32 13.09 8.38
C PHE A 4 14.93 13.66 8.70
N VAL A 5 13.98 12.78 9.04
CA VAL A 5 12.62 13.16 9.45
C VAL A 5 12.62 13.83 10.83
N ALA A 6 13.56 13.46 11.70
CA ALA A 6 13.73 14.06 13.02
C ALA A 6 14.45 15.42 13.00
N GLY A 7 14.80 15.96 11.82
CA GLY A 7 15.42 17.28 11.69
C GLY A 7 16.95 17.30 11.88
N ALA A 8 17.60 16.16 12.10
CA ALA A 8 19.05 16.04 12.26
C ALA A 8 19.83 16.03 10.93
N GLY A 9 19.14 16.20 9.79
CA GLY A 9 19.75 16.24 8.45
C GLY A 9 20.14 14.87 7.88
N TRP A 10 20.86 14.90 6.75
CA TRP A 10 21.42 13.71 6.11
C TRP A 10 22.83 13.45 6.64
N HIS A 11 22.93 12.61 7.67
CA HIS A 11 24.19 12.17 8.24
C HIS A 11 24.43 10.70 7.84
N TRP A 12 25.43 10.47 6.97
CA TRP A 12 25.86 9.14 6.57
C TRP A 12 27.23 8.86 7.20
N PRO A 13 27.36 7.92 8.15
CA PRO A 13 28.63 7.63 8.81
C PRO A 13 29.65 7.03 7.81
N PRO A 14 30.95 7.25 8.02
CA PRO A 14 31.99 6.54 7.27
C PRO A 14 31.88 5.03 7.49
N GLY A 15 32.16 4.24 6.44
CA GLY A 15 31.88 2.80 6.43
C GLY A 15 32.56 1.98 7.53
N SER A 16 33.68 2.45 8.08
CA SER A 16 34.36 1.83 9.23
C SER A 16 33.48 1.79 10.47
N ASP A 17 32.71 2.84 10.70
CA ASP A 17 31.93 3.04 11.92
C ASP A 17 30.63 2.24 11.85
N LEU A 18 30.12 2.00 10.63
CA LEU A 18 29.02 1.09 10.37
C LEU A 18 29.38 -0.36 10.68
N VAL A 19 30.56 -0.83 10.27
CA VAL A 19 31.02 -2.20 10.54
C VAL A 19 31.31 -2.39 12.04
N ALA A 20 31.98 -1.41 12.65
CA ALA A 20 32.24 -1.42 14.09
C ALA A 20 30.94 -1.40 14.92
N GLY A 21 30.01 -0.49 14.59
CA GLY A 21 28.69 -0.35 15.22
C GLY A 21 27.83 -1.61 15.07
N THR A 22 27.85 -2.24 13.90
CA THR A 22 27.12 -3.49 13.67
C THR A 22 27.64 -4.62 14.56
N TRP A 23 28.96 -4.73 14.72
CA TRP A 23 29.58 -5.75 15.55
C TRP A 23 29.37 -5.53 17.05
N SER A 24 29.39 -4.27 17.49
CA SER A 24 29.11 -3.90 18.89
C SER A 24 27.64 -4.10 19.28
N ILE A 25 26.69 -3.83 18.37
CA ILE A 25 25.27 -4.15 18.58
C ILE A 25 25.09 -5.66 18.72
N LEU A 26 25.77 -6.45 17.88
CA LEU A 26 25.76 -7.91 17.97
C LEU A 26 26.37 -8.45 19.27
N ARG A 27 27.30 -7.70 19.88
CA ARG A 27 27.88 -7.98 21.21
C ARG A 27 27.02 -7.50 22.37
N GLY A 28 25.86 -6.89 22.11
CA GLY A 28 24.92 -6.44 23.13
C GLY A 28 25.15 -5.01 23.62
N ASP A 29 26.03 -4.23 22.97
CA ASP A 29 26.15 -2.81 23.25
C ASP A 29 25.20 -2.01 22.36
N THR A 30 24.06 -1.62 22.93
CA THR A 30 23.00 -0.88 22.24
C THR A 30 23.30 0.61 22.07
N LEU A 31 24.38 1.11 22.68
CA LEU A 31 24.79 2.52 22.61
C LEU A 31 25.96 2.74 21.65
N ALA A 32 26.59 1.68 21.17
CA ALA A 32 27.71 1.78 20.26
C ALA A 32 27.29 2.34 18.90
N GLY A 33 27.84 3.50 18.55
CA GLY A 33 27.54 4.23 17.31
C GLY A 33 26.50 5.36 17.47
N LEU A 34 25.96 5.58 18.67
CA LEU A 34 25.29 6.85 18.99
C LEU A 34 26.35 7.85 19.45
N GLU A 35 26.65 8.85 18.62
CA GLU A 35 27.32 10.05 19.14
C GLU A 35 26.41 10.68 20.22
N PRO A 36 26.94 11.00 21.40
CA PRO A 36 26.15 11.51 22.53
C PRO A 36 25.50 12.88 22.27
N ASP A 37 25.81 13.50 21.14
CA ASP A 37 25.34 14.82 20.70
C ASP A 37 24.21 14.76 19.65
N ALA A 38 23.63 13.58 19.41
CA ALA A 38 22.38 13.49 18.66
C ALA A 38 21.26 14.14 19.48
N THR A 39 21.06 15.44 19.29
CA THR A 39 20.05 16.34 19.89
C THR A 39 18.59 15.92 19.68
N THR A 40 18.35 14.70 19.22
CA THR A 40 17.02 14.17 18.93
C THR A 40 16.50 13.39 20.14
N ASP A 41 15.36 13.83 20.68
CA ASP A 41 14.65 13.13 21.75
C ASP A 41 14.42 11.64 21.36
N PRO A 42 14.97 10.67 22.12
CA PRO A 42 14.78 9.25 21.86
C PRO A 42 13.30 8.84 21.78
N GLY A 43 12.43 9.53 22.53
CA GLY A 43 10.99 9.33 22.49
C GLY A 43 10.41 9.69 21.11
N ALA A 44 10.75 10.86 20.58
CA ALA A 44 10.32 11.30 19.26
C ALA A 44 10.78 10.34 18.16
N LEU A 45 12.01 9.83 18.24
CA LEU A 45 12.54 8.89 17.25
C LEU A 45 11.76 7.56 17.23
N MET A 46 11.39 7.05 18.40
CA MET A 46 10.57 5.84 18.51
C MET A 46 9.19 6.04 17.88
N TRP A 47 8.54 7.17 18.15
CA TRP A 47 7.23 7.50 17.55
C TRP A 47 7.30 7.66 16.03
N ILE A 48 8.37 8.26 15.51
CA ILE A 48 8.58 8.39 14.05
C ILE A 48 8.74 7.00 13.42
N ILE A 49 9.54 6.12 14.01
CA ILE A 49 9.73 4.74 13.51
C ILE A 49 8.40 3.98 13.55
N ALA A 50 7.66 4.06 14.66
CA ALA A 50 6.36 3.42 14.80
C ALA A 50 5.36 3.92 13.74
N ALA A 51 5.29 5.24 13.52
CA ALA A 51 4.42 5.83 12.51
C ALA A 51 4.79 5.38 11.08
N LEU A 52 6.07 5.29 10.76
CA LEU A 52 6.55 4.82 9.45
C LEU A 52 6.19 3.35 9.21
N ILE A 53 6.38 2.49 10.21
CA ILE A 53 6.02 1.07 10.11
C ILE A 53 4.51 0.91 9.93
N CYS A 54 3.71 1.59 10.76
CA CYS A 54 2.25 1.58 10.63
C CYS A 54 1.80 2.07 9.25
N GLY A 55 2.34 3.19 8.77
CA GLY A 55 2.02 3.72 7.44
C GLY A 55 2.37 2.75 6.32
N ALA A 56 3.54 2.10 6.39
CA ALA A 56 3.97 1.12 5.39
C ALA A 56 3.06 -0.11 5.35
N VAL A 57 2.65 -0.63 6.52
CA VAL A 57 1.74 -1.78 6.62
C VAL A 57 0.36 -1.44 6.06
N ILE A 58 -0.19 -0.27 6.38
CA ILE A 58 -1.48 0.18 5.85
C ILE A 58 -1.40 0.31 4.32
N ALA A 59 -0.36 0.98 3.80
CA ALA A 59 -0.17 1.17 2.36
C ALA A 59 -0.04 -0.17 1.62
N ALA A 60 0.75 -1.10 2.15
CA ALA A 60 0.91 -2.44 1.58
C ALA A 60 -0.41 -3.22 1.55
N THR A 61 -1.19 -3.13 2.64
CA THR A 61 -2.49 -3.82 2.75
C THR A 61 -3.51 -3.26 1.75
N VAL A 62 -3.60 -1.92 1.65
CA VAL A 62 -4.49 -1.26 0.68
C VAL A 62 -4.09 -1.60 -0.74
N TRP A 63 -2.79 -1.56 -1.04
CA TRP A 63 -2.27 -1.91 -2.37
C TRP A 63 -2.59 -3.36 -2.75
N ALA A 64 -2.37 -4.31 -1.83
CA ALA A 64 -2.69 -5.71 -2.03
C ALA A 64 -4.20 -5.92 -2.25
N MET A 65 -5.04 -5.25 -1.45
CA MET A 65 -6.50 -5.32 -1.58
C MET A 65 -6.99 -4.78 -2.93
N CYS A 66 -6.48 -3.61 -3.35
CA CYS A 66 -6.79 -3.02 -4.66
C CYS A 66 -6.37 -3.94 -5.80
N ARG A 67 -5.19 -4.55 -5.72
CA ARG A 67 -4.72 -5.50 -6.72
C ARG A 67 -5.58 -6.76 -6.76
N HIS A 68 -5.99 -7.29 -5.61
CA HIS A 68 -6.83 -8.47 -5.55
C HIS A 68 -8.23 -8.20 -6.12
N LEU A 69 -8.83 -7.05 -5.77
CA LEU A 69 -10.10 -6.60 -6.33
C LEU A 69 -10.02 -6.37 -7.84
N ALA A 70 -8.93 -5.79 -8.35
CA ALA A 70 -8.72 -5.64 -9.78
C ALA A 70 -8.62 -7.00 -10.51
N ALA A 71 -8.05 -8.02 -9.86
CA ALA A 71 -7.95 -9.37 -10.42
C ALA A 71 -9.29 -10.14 -10.37
N THR A 72 -10.14 -9.89 -9.38
CA THR A 72 -11.45 -10.57 -9.24
C THR A 72 -12.58 -9.90 -10.01
N ARG A 73 -12.48 -8.59 -10.32
CA ARG A 73 -13.57 -7.82 -10.96
C ARG A 73 -13.88 -8.22 -12.41
N HIS A 74 -13.10 -9.10 -13.04
CA HIS A 74 -13.22 -9.39 -14.47
C HIS A 74 -13.17 -10.87 -14.88
N ARG A 75 -13.11 -11.83 -13.94
CA ARG A 75 -13.00 -13.27 -14.30
C ARG A 75 -14.34 -13.95 -14.64
N GLY A 76 -15.48 -13.29 -14.44
CA GLY A 76 -16.81 -13.91 -14.63
C GLY A 76 -17.79 -13.15 -15.54
N MET A 77 -17.47 -11.94 -15.99
CA MET A 77 -18.35 -11.17 -16.88
C MET A 77 -17.92 -11.44 -18.33
N ALA A 78 -18.74 -12.17 -19.09
CA ALA A 78 -18.57 -12.26 -20.53
C ALA A 78 -18.48 -10.85 -21.11
N ARG A 79 -17.41 -10.54 -21.85
CA ARG A 79 -17.25 -9.22 -22.47
C ARG A 79 -18.42 -8.98 -23.42
N ALA A 80 -18.80 -7.72 -23.68
CA ALA A 80 -19.91 -7.39 -24.58
C ALA A 80 -19.95 -8.18 -25.92
N PRO A 81 -18.82 -8.40 -26.65
CA PRO A 81 -18.84 -9.24 -27.85
C PRO A 81 -19.05 -10.73 -27.56
N GLU A 82 -18.60 -11.23 -26.42
CA GLU A 82 -18.73 -12.62 -25.99
C GLU A 82 -20.16 -12.92 -25.51
N ALA A 83 -20.80 -11.98 -24.81
CA ALA A 83 -22.22 -12.04 -24.49
C ALA A 83 -23.09 -12.02 -25.76
N ALA A 84 -22.73 -11.21 -26.76
CA ALA A 84 -23.43 -11.20 -28.05
C ALA A 84 -23.27 -12.51 -28.82
N LYS A 85 -22.09 -13.14 -28.74
CA LYS A 85 -21.81 -14.44 -29.37
C LYS A 85 -22.52 -15.61 -28.68
N LEU A 86 -22.59 -15.60 -27.34
CA LEU A 86 -23.19 -16.68 -26.55
C LEU A 86 -24.73 -16.56 -26.41
N LEU A 87 -25.27 -15.35 -26.31
CA LEU A 87 -26.72 -15.11 -26.08
C LEU A 87 -27.46 -14.64 -27.33
N GLY A 88 -26.74 -14.11 -28.33
CA GLY A 88 -27.35 -13.46 -29.50
C GLY A 88 -27.87 -12.05 -29.21
N THR A 89 -27.87 -11.20 -30.24
CA THR A 89 -28.27 -9.78 -30.13
C THR A 89 -29.77 -9.62 -29.85
N ALA A 90 -30.61 -10.53 -30.35
CA ALA A 90 -32.05 -10.52 -30.12
C ALA A 90 -32.40 -10.73 -28.65
N ARG A 91 -31.76 -11.70 -27.99
CA ARG A 91 -31.99 -12.01 -26.57
C ARG A 91 -31.44 -10.94 -25.63
N LEU A 92 -30.31 -10.32 -26.00
CA LEU A 92 -29.81 -9.14 -25.29
C LEU A 92 -30.80 -7.97 -25.38
N ARG A 93 -31.43 -7.79 -26.54
CA ARG A 93 -32.38 -6.70 -26.78
C ARG A 93 -33.72 -6.92 -26.06
N SER A 94 -34.16 -8.18 -25.88
CA SER A 94 -35.35 -8.51 -25.10
C SER A 94 -35.15 -8.26 -23.61
N HIS A 95 -33.97 -8.53 -23.07
CA HIS A 95 -33.63 -8.30 -21.65
C HIS A 95 -33.01 -6.91 -21.38
N ARG A 96 -33.13 -5.96 -22.31
CA ARG A 96 -32.52 -4.61 -22.18
C ARG A 96 -32.89 -3.88 -20.90
N ALA A 97 -34.10 -4.11 -20.36
CA ALA A 97 -34.57 -3.50 -19.12
C ALA A 97 -33.87 -4.03 -17.87
N VAL A 98 -33.37 -5.28 -17.91
CA VAL A 98 -32.59 -5.89 -16.82
C VAL A 98 -31.12 -5.49 -16.92
N ILE A 99 -30.60 -5.36 -18.15
CA ILE A 99 -29.19 -5.01 -18.40
C ILE A 99 -28.92 -3.53 -18.16
N ARG A 100 -29.84 -2.65 -18.59
CA ARG A 100 -29.77 -1.20 -18.45
C ARG A 100 -31.08 -0.63 -17.88
N PRO A 101 -31.35 -0.88 -16.59
CA PRO A 101 -32.51 -0.30 -15.92
C PRO A 101 -32.43 1.23 -15.89
N ASP A 102 -31.24 1.81 -15.89
CA ASP A 102 -30.99 3.25 -16.00
C ASP A 102 -31.65 3.89 -17.24
N LEU A 103 -31.73 3.17 -18.36
CA LEU A 103 -32.28 3.69 -19.63
C LEU A 103 -33.66 3.14 -19.98
N TYR A 104 -34.05 2.01 -19.41
CA TYR A 104 -35.27 1.30 -19.79
C TYR A 104 -36.16 0.92 -18.61
N ALA A 105 -35.88 1.38 -17.39
CA ALA A 105 -36.80 1.22 -16.27
C ALA A 105 -38.12 1.88 -16.63
N LYS A 106 -39.18 1.07 -16.60
CA LYS A 106 -40.55 1.57 -16.67
C LYS A 106 -40.83 2.23 -15.32
N GLY A 107 -41.11 3.53 -15.35
CA GLY A 107 -41.43 4.31 -14.15
C GLY A 107 -42.52 3.64 -13.30
N PRO A 108 -42.54 3.91 -11.99
CA PRO A 108 -43.47 3.27 -11.06
C PRO A 108 -44.90 3.50 -11.55
N ARG A 109 -45.64 2.39 -11.66
CA ARG A 109 -47.08 2.36 -11.94
C ARG A 109 -47.84 2.25 -10.64
#